data_AF-A0A8T4NRD2-F1
#
_entry.id   AF-A0A8T4NRD2-F1
#
_cell.length_a   1.000
_cell.length_b   1.000
_cell.length_c   1.000
_cell.angle_alpha   90.00
_cell.angle_beta   90.00
_cell.angle_gamma   90.00
#
_symmetry.space_group_name_H-M   'P 1'
#
loop_
_entity.id
_entity.type
_entity.pdbx_description
1 polymer ?
#
loop_
_entity_poly.entity_id
_entity_poly.type
_entity_poly.pdbx_seq_one_letter_code
_entity_poly.pdbx_strand_id
1 'polypeptide(L)'
;MKDPRTYKDRRRYNIEAVTRRRKEIRLKAILHLGGKCIKCGYSKYPEVLEFHHRDPLQKDFNVSKKGHCRSWIRVKTEIEKCDLLCANCHRETHVELHKLAASERNLGMEKQVNSGNPSLNIGQS
;
A
#
# COMPACT_ATOMS: atom_id res chain seq x y z
N MET A 1 -14.19 37.66 -22.84
CA MET A 1 -12.88 37.43 -23.49
C MET A 1 -12.70 35.93 -23.72
N LYS A 2 -12.36 35.50 -24.94
CA LYS A 2 -12.00 34.10 -25.21
C LYS A 2 -10.55 33.87 -24.80
N ASP A 3 -10.30 32.78 -24.08
CA ASP A 3 -8.97 32.37 -23.62
C ASP A 3 -8.02 32.18 -24.82
N PRO A 4 -6.91 32.92 -24.90
CA PRO A 4 -6.01 32.93 -26.07
C PRO A 4 -5.16 31.67 -26.20
N ARG A 5 -5.20 30.75 -25.23
CA ARG A 5 -4.35 29.54 -25.23
C ARG A 5 -4.76 28.55 -26.31
N THR A 6 -3.77 28.09 -27.09
CA THR A 6 -3.95 26.99 -28.06
C THR A 6 -4.25 25.66 -27.35
N TYR A 7 -4.73 24.65 -28.08
CA TYR A 7 -4.95 23.31 -27.52
C TYR A 7 -3.67 22.72 -26.88
N LYS A 8 -2.51 22.92 -27.51
CA LYS A 8 -1.20 22.46 -27.00
C LYS A 8 -0.81 23.18 -25.71
N ASP A 9 -1.04 24.49 -25.62
CA ASP A 9 -0.77 25.27 -24.40
C ASP A 9 -1.70 24.86 -23.25
N ARG A 10 -2.98 24.59 -23.55
CA ARG A 10 -3.96 24.08 -22.58
C ARG A 10 -3.56 22.71 -22.05
N ARG A 11 -3.08 21.81 -22.91
CA ARG A 11 -2.57 20.48 -22.50
C ARG A 11 -1.39 20.60 -21.55
N ARG A 12 -0.38 21.43 -21.88
CA ARG A 12 0.79 21.65 -21.02
C ARG A 12 0.37 22.23 -19.66
N TYR A 13 -0.44 23.28 -19.67
CA TYR A 13 -0.97 23.91 -18.46
C TYR A 13 -1.70 22.90 -17.55
N ASN A 14 -2.56 22.07 -18.13
CA ASN A 14 -3.31 21.06 -17.38
C ASN A 14 -2.37 20.01 -16.75
N ILE A 15 -1.35 19.56 -17.47
CA ILE A 15 -0.35 18.59 -16.96
C ILE A 15 0.42 19.19 -15.77
N GLU A 16 0.88 20.44 -15.89
CA GLU A 16 1.60 21.14 -14.83
C GLU A 16 0.71 21.38 -13.60
N ALA A 17 -0.53 21.81 -13.82
CA ALA A 17 -1.51 22.03 -12.76
C ALA A 17 -1.81 20.74 -11.98
N VAL A 18 -2.01 19.63 -12.69
CA VAL A 18 -2.22 18.31 -12.08
C VAL A 18 -0.98 17.86 -11.31
N THR A 19 0.22 18.03 -11.89
CA THR A 19 1.49 17.66 -11.25
C THR A 19 1.71 18.42 -9.94
N ARG A 20 1.50 19.73 -9.95
CA ARG A 20 1.62 20.58 -8.75
C ARG A 20 0.64 20.15 -7.67
N ARG A 21 -0.63 19.96 -8.04
CA ARG A 21 -1.67 19.52 -7.11
C ARG A 21 -1.36 18.17 -6.47
N ARG A 22 -0.79 17.24 -7.24
CA ARG A 22 -0.36 15.93 -6.72
C ARG A 22 0.73 16.05 -5.66
N LYS A 23 1.74 16.90 -5.90
CA LYS A 23 2.81 17.17 -4.94
C LYS A 23 2.26 17.77 -3.65
N GLU A 24 1.38 18.77 -3.74
CA GLU A 24 0.74 19.42 -2.59
C GLU A 24 -0.06 18.43 -1.73
N ILE A 25 -0.94 17.64 -2.33
CA ILE A 25 -1.76 16.66 -1.60
C ILE A 25 -0.86 15.60 -0.95
N ARG A 26 0.15 15.11 -1.67
CA ARG A 26 1.09 14.10 -1.14
C ARG A 26 1.84 14.65 0.08
N LEU A 27 2.39 15.85 -0.01
CA LEU A 27 3.10 16.47 1.12
C LEU A 27 2.17 16.67 2.31
N LYS A 28 0.94 17.16 2.07
CA LYS A 28 -0.07 17.32 3.11
C LYS A 28 -0.41 15.99 3.80
N ALA A 29 -0.52 14.91 3.03
CA ALA A 29 -0.78 13.57 3.56
C ALA A 29 0.40 13.03 4.39
N ILE A 30 1.63 13.25 3.95
CA ILE A 30 2.85 12.88 4.68
C ILE A 30 2.90 13.61 6.03
N LEU A 31 2.68 14.92 6.02
CA LEU A 31 2.67 15.74 7.24
C LEU A 31 1.54 15.32 8.19
N HIS A 32 0.37 14.94 7.65
CA HIS A 32 -0.76 14.46 8.45
C HIS A 32 -0.43 13.18 9.23
N LEU A 33 0.40 12.28 8.67
CA LEU A 33 0.86 11.06 9.34
C LEU A 33 2.16 11.25 10.13
N GLY A 34 2.57 12.49 10.41
CA GLY A 34 3.72 12.80 11.26
C GLY A 34 5.05 13.01 10.54
N GLY A 35 5.09 12.93 9.20
CA GLY A 35 6.24 13.37 8.40
C GLY A 35 7.50 12.51 8.49
N LYS A 36 7.43 11.34 9.12
CA LYS A 36 8.57 10.44 9.31
C LYS A 36 8.14 8.98 9.20
N CYS A 37 9.09 8.12 8.86
CA CYS A 37 8.89 6.68 8.92
C CYS A 37 8.57 6.25 10.35
N ILE A 38 7.47 5.52 10.55
CA ILE A 38 7.08 5.05 11.88
C ILE A 38 8.02 3.95 12.42
N LYS A 39 8.68 3.18 11.54
CA LYS A 39 9.58 2.07 11.93
C LYS A 39 11.00 2.54 12.29
N CYS A 40 11.58 3.44 11.49
CA CYS A 40 12.99 3.85 11.63
C CYS A 40 13.21 5.36 11.84
N GLY A 41 12.15 6.17 11.85
CA GLY A 41 12.25 7.61 12.07
C GLY A 41 12.76 8.44 10.89
N TYR A 42 13.07 7.83 9.73
CA TYR A 42 13.53 8.55 8.54
C TYR A 42 12.59 9.70 8.14
N SER A 43 13.13 10.92 8.03
CA SER A 43 12.37 12.15 7.72
C SER A 43 13.09 13.12 6.78
N LYS A 44 14.22 12.70 6.18
CA LYS A 44 15.09 13.59 5.38
C LYS A 44 14.45 14.04 4.06
N TYR A 45 13.84 13.10 3.33
CA TYR A 45 13.21 13.36 2.03
C TYR A 45 11.79 12.78 2.00
N PRO A 46 10.73 13.60 1.97
CA PRO A 46 9.34 13.15 1.88
C PRO A 46 9.06 12.23 0.69
N GLU A 47 9.81 12.40 -0.39
CA GLU A 47 9.68 11.61 -1.63
C GLU A 47 9.95 10.12 -1.39
N VAL A 48 10.80 9.78 -0.40
CA VAL A 48 11.19 8.41 -0.05
C VAL A 48 10.16 7.74 0.87
N LEU A 49 9.20 8.49 1.41
CA LEU A 49 8.15 7.96 2.26
C LEU A 49 7.01 7.35 1.43
N GLU A 50 6.50 6.22 1.87
CA GLU A 50 5.46 5.43 1.22
C GLU A 50 4.32 5.15 2.21
N PHE A 51 3.10 5.09 1.68
CA PHE A 51 1.90 4.76 2.45
C PHE A 51 1.69 3.25 2.39
N HIS A 52 1.88 2.58 3.52
CA HIS A 52 1.64 1.16 3.69
C HIS A 52 0.24 0.94 4.26
N HIS A 53 -0.64 0.29 3.51
CA HIS A 53 -1.96 -0.07 4.06
C HIS A 53 -1.82 -1.18 5.10
N ARG A 54 -2.33 -0.96 6.31
CA ARG A 54 -2.31 -1.97 7.39
C ARG A 54 -3.11 -3.22 7.02
N ASP A 55 -4.25 -3.02 6.37
CA ASP A 55 -5.03 -4.10 5.77
C ASP A 55 -5.21 -3.82 4.26
N PRO A 56 -4.64 -4.65 3.37
CA PRO A 56 -4.76 -4.46 1.93
C PRO A 56 -6.18 -4.67 1.39
N LEU A 57 -7.09 -5.31 2.15
CA LEU A 57 -8.49 -5.53 1.79
C LEU A 57 -9.39 -4.33 2.11
N GLN A 58 -8.96 -3.45 3.02
CA GLN A 58 -9.73 -2.28 3.48
C GLN A 58 -9.41 -0.98 2.71
N LYS A 59 -8.53 -1.06 1.69
CA LYS A 59 -8.15 0.09 0.88
C LYS A 59 -9.22 0.45 -0.14
N ASP A 60 -9.62 1.72 -0.17
CA ASP A 60 -10.54 2.20 -1.21
C ASP A 60 -9.77 2.56 -2.49
N PHE A 61 -8.51 2.99 -2.36
CA PHE A 61 -7.66 3.33 -3.48
C PHE A 61 -6.18 3.42 -3.11
N ASN A 62 -5.31 3.21 -4.09
CA ASN A 62 -3.89 3.46 -3.88
C ASN A 62 -3.58 4.97 -3.82
N VAL A 63 -3.12 5.43 -2.66
CA VAL A 63 -2.80 6.84 -2.37
C VAL A 63 -1.76 7.37 -3.35
N SER A 64 -0.78 6.56 -3.77
CA SER A 64 0.34 6.98 -4.63
C SER A 64 -0.02 7.32 -6.08
N LYS A 65 -0.94 6.59 -6.71
CA LYS A 65 -1.24 6.74 -8.16
C LYS A 65 -2.57 7.44 -8.44
N LYS A 66 -3.60 7.21 -7.62
CA LYS A 66 -4.99 7.64 -7.90
C LYS A 66 -5.64 8.46 -6.80
N GLY A 67 -5.09 8.46 -5.58
CA GLY A 67 -5.65 9.22 -4.46
C GLY A 67 -5.60 10.74 -4.65
N HIS A 68 -4.61 11.24 -5.37
CA HIS A 68 -4.33 12.67 -5.49
C HIS A 68 -5.25 13.47 -6.43
N CYS A 69 -6.22 12.83 -7.08
CA CYS A 69 -7.30 13.50 -7.82
C CYS A 69 -8.61 13.57 -7.02
N ARG A 70 -8.61 13.12 -5.76
CA ARG A 70 -9.79 13.11 -4.90
C ARG A 70 -9.80 14.32 -3.97
N SER A 71 -10.96 14.62 -3.40
CA SER A 71 -11.07 15.66 -2.36
C SER A 71 -10.16 15.32 -1.18
N TRP A 72 -9.67 16.36 -0.49
CA TRP A 72 -8.80 16.17 0.68
C TRP A 72 -9.44 15.28 1.75
N ILE A 73 -10.75 15.39 1.95
CA ILE A 73 -11.50 14.57 2.91
C ILE A 73 -11.34 13.08 2.58
N ARG A 74 -11.54 12.68 1.31
CA ARG A 74 -11.37 11.28 0.89
C ARG A 74 -9.94 10.80 1.01
N VAL A 75 -8.97 11.67 0.70
CA VAL A 75 -7.55 11.34 0.88
C VAL A 75 -7.26 11.11 2.36
N LYS A 76 -7.75 11.99 3.23
CA LYS A 76 -7.56 11.91 4.69
C LYS A 76 -8.08 10.57 5.24
N THR A 77 -9.33 10.22 4.93
CA THR A 77 -9.93 8.94 5.38
C THR A 77 -9.14 7.72 4.93
N GLU A 78 -8.55 7.75 3.73
CA GLU A 78 -7.75 6.63 3.24
C GLU A 78 -6.36 6.57 3.88
N ILE A 79 -5.67 7.70 4.05
CA ILE A 79 -4.34 7.72 4.67
C ILE A 79 -4.38 7.38 6.15
N GLU A 80 -5.49 7.61 6.84
CA GLU A 80 -5.70 7.17 8.23
C GLU A 80 -5.64 5.64 8.37
N LYS A 81 -5.89 4.88 7.29
CA LYS A 81 -5.73 3.41 7.24
C LYS A 81 -4.28 2.97 6.94
N CYS A 82 -3.39 3.92 6.69
CA CYS A 82 -2.02 3.67 6.27
C CYS A 82 -1.03 3.96 7.40
N ASP A 83 0.11 3.27 7.34
CA ASP A 83 1.32 3.57 8.06
C ASP A 83 2.31 4.29 7.12
N LEU A 84 2.99 5.30 7.63
CA LEU A 84 4.00 6.03 6.87
C LEU A 84 5.36 5.36 7.06
N LEU A 85 5.89 4.74 6.01
CA LEU A 85 7.16 4.01 6.05
C LEU A 85 8.15 4.60 5.04
N CYS A 86 9.45 4.50 5.29
CA CYS A 86 10.41 4.74 4.22
C CYS A 86 10.42 3.55 3.24
N ALA A 87 10.90 3.76 2.01
CA ALA A 87 10.94 2.74 0.98
C ALA A 87 11.60 1.41 1.42
N ASN A 88 12.61 1.45 2.30
CA ASN A 88 13.26 0.24 2.83
C ASN A 88 12.36 -0.50 3.82
N CYS A 89 11.89 0.20 4.87
CA CYS A 89 10.98 -0.40 5.85
C CYS A 89 9.68 -0.92 5.20
N HIS A 90 9.17 -0.21 4.19
CA HIS A 90 8.01 -0.66 3.44
C HIS A 90 8.25 -2.00 2.74
N ARG A 91 9.39 -2.16 2.05
CA ARG A 91 9.77 -3.40 1.39
C ARG A 91 10.00 -4.53 2.39
N GLU A 92 10.65 -4.25 3.52
CA GLU A 92 10.85 -5.23 4.61
C GLU A 92 9.50 -5.76 5.11
N THR A 93 8.54 -4.88 5.37
CA THR A 93 7.20 -5.28 5.84
C THR A 93 6.51 -6.22 4.83
N HIS A 94 6.59 -5.95 3.52
CA HIS A 94 6.06 -6.89 2.51
C HIS A 94 6.77 -8.24 2.53
N VAL A 95 8.09 -8.25 2.72
CA VAL A 95 8.87 -9.50 2.81
C VAL A 95 8.48 -10.30 4.05
N GLU A 96 8.36 -9.65 5.21
CA GLU A 96 7.92 -10.25 6.47
C GLU A 96 6.53 -10.89 6.33
N LEU A 97 5.56 -10.14 5.76
CA LEU A 97 4.21 -10.64 5.50
C LEU A 97 4.20 -11.85 4.56
N HIS A 98 5.01 -11.82 3.49
CA HIS A 98 5.10 -12.95 2.57
C HIS A 98 5.74 -14.20 3.20
N LYS A 99 6.75 -14.01 4.07
CA LYS A 99 7.37 -15.11 4.83
C LYS A 99 6.37 -15.75 5.79
N LEU A 100 5.61 -14.95 6.53
CA LEU A 100 4.56 -15.44 7.44
C LEU A 100 3.51 -16.27 6.68
N ALA A 101 3.01 -15.74 5.57
CA ALA A 101 2.06 -16.45 4.71
C ALA A 101 2.65 -17.73 4.09
N ALA A 102 3.96 -17.81 3.87
CA ALA A 102 4.62 -19.04 3.44
C ALA A 102 4.73 -20.07 4.58
N SER A 103 5.10 -19.64 5.79
CA SER A 103 5.16 -20.54 6.95
C SER A 103 3.79 -21.12 7.31
N GLU A 104 2.73 -20.32 7.29
CA GLU A 104 1.37 -20.78 7.59
C GLU A 104 0.87 -21.83 6.59
N ARG A 105 1.22 -21.68 5.31
CA ARG A 105 0.93 -22.69 4.27
C ARG A 105 1.65 -24.01 4.54
N ASN A 106 2.88 -23.96 5.04
CA ASN A 106 3.66 -25.15 5.36
C ASN A 106 3.09 -25.90 6.59
N LEU A 107 2.69 -25.17 7.64
CA LEU A 107 1.98 -25.74 8.81
C LEU A 107 0.61 -26.34 8.44
N GLY A 108 -0.04 -25.80 7.40
CA GLY A 108 -1.28 -26.34 6.84
C GLY A 108 -1.10 -27.69 6.11
N MET A 109 0.07 -27.95 5.51
CA MET A 109 0.39 -29.24 4.87
C MET A 109 0.71 -30.34 5.89
N GLU A 110 1.37 -30.01 7.00
CA GLU A 110 1.70 -30.99 8.05
C GLU A 110 0.46 -31.59 8.73
N LYS A 111 -0.64 -30.82 8.82
CA LYS A 111 -1.90 -31.29 9.41
C LYS A 111 -2.64 -32.35 8.57
N GLN A 112 -2.30 -32.53 7.30
CA GLN A 112 -2.94 -33.54 6.43
C GLN A 112 -2.17 -34.87 6.35
N VAL A 113 -0.94 -34.94 6.86
CA VAL A 113 -0.11 -36.17 6.79
C VAL A 113 -0.28 -37.08 8.01
N ASN A 114 -0.79 -36.55 9.14
CA ASN A 114 -0.94 -37.31 10.39
C ASN A 114 -2.29 -38.04 10.59
N SER A 115 -3.13 -38.17 9.55
CA SER A 115 -4.26 -39.12 9.56
C SER A 115 -3.87 -40.43 8.88
N GLY A 116 -2.93 -41.16 9.50
CA GLY A 116 -2.51 -42.49 9.08
C GLY A 116 -3.53 -43.57 9.44
N ASN A 117 -4.29 -44.01 8.44
CA ASN A 117 -4.52 -45.42 8.04
C ASN A 117 -4.65 -46.50 9.15
N PRO A 118 -5.84 -47.07 9.42
CA PRO A 118 -5.95 -48.36 10.08
C PRO A 118 -5.84 -49.49 9.05
N SER A 119 -4.70 -50.15 9.14
CA SER A 119 -4.33 -51.52 8.76
C SER A 119 -5.43 -52.43 8.21
N LEU A 120 -5.11 -53.02 7.05
CA LEU A 120 -5.57 -54.32 6.54
C LEU A 120 -5.89 -55.31 7.67
N ASN A 121 -7.07 -55.92 7.61
CA ASN A 121 -7.31 -57.20 8.28
C ASN A 121 -7.79 -58.23 7.24
N ILE A 122 -6.95 -59.24 7.05
CA ILE A 122 -7.13 -60.41 6.20
C ILE A 122 -7.68 -61.53 7.08
N GLY A 123 -8.65 -62.30 6.60
CA GLY A 123 -9.08 -63.58 7.21
C GLY A 123 -10.61 -63.75 7.13
N GLN A 124 -11.14 -64.47 6.16
CA GLN A 124 -11.36 -65.93 6.15
C GLN A 124 -12.27 -66.41 7.29
N SER A 125 -13.54 -66.66 6.94
CA SER A 125 -14.22 -67.96 7.05
C SER A 125 -15.67 -67.81 6.60
#